data_AF-A0A077KCV8-F1
#
_entry.id   AF-A0A077KCV8-F1
#
_cell.length_a   1.000
_cell.length_b   1.000
_cell.length_c   1.000
_cell.angle_alpha   90.00
_cell.angle_beta   90.00
_cell.angle_gamma   90.00
#
_symmetry.space_group_name_H-M   'P 1'
#
loop_
_entity.id
_entity.type
_entity.pdbx_description
1 polymer ?
#
loop_
_entity_poly.entity_id
_entity_poly.type
_entity_poly.pdbx_seq_one_letter_code
_entity_poly.pdbx_strand_id
1 'polypeptide(L)'
;MPDLKIQEAKLLFKKIHSNPKSYDLQINEEGITGKDDKISFRLYRTGERVAFEVTIDGLTFTNTTGEWNNALIMLGNTIKKIEKEQENLKIEQAIDKLRKYLSEEN
;
A
#
# COMPACT_ATOMS: atom_id res chain seq x y z
N MET A 1 16.35 14.31 10.16
CA MET A 1 16.19 13.26 9.12
C MET A 1 16.83 13.77 7.83
N PRO A 2 17.61 12.97 7.10
CA PRO A 2 18.10 13.34 5.78
C PRO A 2 16.93 13.55 4.79
N ASP A 3 17.11 14.48 3.85
CA ASP A 3 16.12 14.73 2.81
C ASP A 3 16.19 13.64 1.73
N LEU A 4 15.04 13.04 1.40
CA LEU A 4 14.89 12.23 0.19
C LEU A 4 14.71 13.18 -1.01
N LYS A 5 15.60 13.11 -2.01
CA LYS A 5 15.47 14.01 -3.17
C LYS A 5 14.19 13.71 -3.92
N ILE A 6 13.53 14.76 -4.41
CA ILE A 6 12.23 14.62 -5.09
C ILE A 6 12.26 13.66 -6.29
N GLN A 7 13.39 13.58 -7.03
CA GLN A 7 13.54 12.66 -8.15
C GLN A 7 13.58 11.19 -7.69
N GLU A 8 14.30 10.90 -6.60
CA GLU A 8 14.40 9.57 -6.00
C GLU A 8 13.06 9.14 -5.41
N ALA A 9 12.40 10.06 -4.70
CA ALA A 9 11.06 9.85 -4.14
C ALA A 9 10.03 9.52 -5.24
N LYS A 10 10.02 10.29 -6.35
CA LYS A 10 9.12 10.03 -7.49
C LYS A 10 9.37 8.68 -8.13
N LEU A 11 10.64 8.33 -8.35
CA LEU A 11 11.01 7.06 -8.94
C LEU A 11 10.57 5.89 -8.06
N LEU A 12 10.79 6.01 -6.75
CA LEU A 12 10.36 5.00 -5.80
C LEU A 12 8.84 4.85 -5.76
N PHE A 13 8.10 5.97 -5.66
CA PHE A 13 6.65 5.93 -5.66
C PHE A 13 6.10 5.28 -6.95
N LYS A 14 6.69 5.59 -8.11
CA LYS A 14 6.34 4.93 -9.37
C LYS A 14 6.56 3.42 -9.32
N LYS A 15 7.67 2.96 -8.73
CA LYS A 15 7.96 1.54 -8.55
C LYS A 15 6.90 0.86 -7.66
N ILE A 16 6.57 1.46 -6.51
CA ILE A 16 5.52 0.98 -5.60
C ILE A 16 4.18 0.89 -6.33
N HIS A 17 3.78 1.97 -7.01
CA HIS A 17 2.50 2.02 -7.73
C HIS A 17 2.44 1.04 -8.92
N SER A 18 3.57 0.71 -9.56
CA SER A 18 3.61 -0.26 -10.66
C SER A 18 3.43 -1.70 -10.21
N ASN A 19 3.78 -2.01 -8.96
CA ASN A 19 3.65 -3.36 -8.40
C ASN A 19 3.25 -3.32 -6.92
N PRO A 20 2.04 -2.83 -6.60
CA PRO A 20 1.63 -2.53 -5.23
C PRO A 20 1.51 -3.78 -4.35
N LYS A 21 1.21 -4.94 -4.94
CA LYS A 21 1.05 -6.21 -4.20
C LYS A 21 2.36 -6.74 -3.62
N SER A 22 3.51 -6.22 -4.06
CA SER A 22 4.82 -6.60 -3.51
C SER A 22 5.23 -5.84 -2.25
N TYR A 23 4.43 -4.89 -1.78
CA TYR A 23 4.82 -3.93 -0.75
C TYR A 23 4.04 -4.04 0.58
N ASP A 24 3.46 -5.20 0.92
CA ASP A 24 2.67 -5.44 2.16
C ASP A 24 1.91 -4.17 2.61
N LEU A 25 1.09 -3.65 1.69
CA LEU A 25 0.50 -2.32 1.84
C LEU A 25 -0.60 -2.36 2.91
N GLN A 26 -0.58 -1.35 3.78
CA GLN A 26 -1.57 -1.18 4.84
C GLN A 26 -2.03 0.27 4.88
N ILE A 27 -3.33 0.47 5.11
CA ILE A 27 -3.93 1.78 5.31
C ILE A 27 -4.43 1.87 6.76
N ASN A 28 -4.10 2.95 7.45
CA ASN A 28 -4.54 3.24 8.81
C ASN A 28 -4.91 4.71 8.97
N GLU A 29 -5.35 5.10 10.17
CA GLU A 29 -5.74 6.49 10.48
C GLU A 29 -4.60 7.49 10.27
N GLU A 30 -3.36 7.04 10.43
CA GLU A 30 -2.18 7.88 10.29
C GLU A 30 -1.64 7.97 8.86
N GLY A 31 -2.19 7.20 7.90
CA GLY A 31 -1.79 7.22 6.50
C GLY A 31 -1.66 5.83 5.87
N ILE A 32 -0.72 5.70 4.93
CA ILE A 32 -0.41 4.45 4.23
C ILE A 32 1.00 4.02 4.59
N THR A 33 1.17 2.76 4.96
CA THR A 33 2.47 2.12 5.12
C THR A 33 2.65 1.01 4.11
N GLY A 34 3.90 0.71 3.79
CA GLY A 34 4.24 -0.44 2.97
C GLY A 34 5.69 -0.85 3.20
N LYS A 35 6.01 -2.10 2.87
CA LYS A 35 7.36 -2.64 2.97
C LYS A 35 7.57 -3.80 2.00
N ASP A 36 8.79 -3.92 1.50
CA ASP A 36 9.31 -5.15 0.91
C ASP A 36 10.51 -5.64 1.74
N ASP A 37 11.27 -6.61 1.22
CA ASP A 37 12.46 -7.13 1.91
C ASP A 37 13.60 -6.10 2.06
N LYS A 38 13.54 -4.97 1.34
CA LYS A 38 14.62 -3.99 1.24
C LYS A 38 14.29 -2.67 1.91
N ILE A 39 13.04 -2.23 1.80
CA ILE A 39 12.60 -0.92 2.28
C ILE A 39 11.29 -1.02 3.03
N SER A 40 11.08 -0.07 3.93
CA SER A 40 9.74 0.30 4.39
C SER A 40 9.47 1.76 4.07
N PHE A 41 8.20 2.12 3.93
CA PHE A 41 7.81 3.48 3.65
C PHE A 41 6.49 3.85 4.33
N ARG A 42 6.27 5.15 4.46
CA ARG A 42 5.05 5.73 4.99
C ARG A 42 4.67 6.98 4.20
N LEU A 43 3.42 7.07 3.79
CA LEU A 43 2.78 8.27 3.25
C LEU A 43 1.76 8.75 4.28
N TYR A 44 1.97 9.92 4.86
CA TYR A 44 1.12 10.42 5.95
C TYR A 44 0.91 11.93 5.88
N ARG A 45 -0.22 12.37 6.42
CA ARG A 45 -0.53 13.80 6.51
C ARG A 45 0.22 14.42 7.68
N THR A 46 0.83 15.57 7.42
CA THR A 46 1.48 16.44 8.40
C THR A 46 0.94 17.86 8.18
N GLY A 47 -0.10 18.22 8.95
CA GLY A 47 -0.87 19.44 8.70
C GLY A 47 -1.56 19.40 7.33
N GLU A 48 -1.35 20.42 6.50
CA GLU A 48 -1.92 20.52 5.15
C GLU A 48 -1.09 19.79 4.07
N ARG A 49 0.03 19.19 4.44
CA ARG A 49 0.95 18.52 3.49
C ARG A 49 0.97 17.02 3.75
N VAL A 50 1.42 16.27 2.75
CA VAL A 50 1.76 14.86 2.91
C VAL A 50 3.27 14.71 2.88
N ALA A 51 3.79 13.92 3.81
CA ALA A 51 5.18 13.49 3.84
C ALA A 51 5.28 12.07 3.27
N PHE A 52 6.32 11.83 2.48
CA PHE A 52 6.73 10.52 2.03
C PHE A 52 8.04 10.15 2.72
N GLU A 53 7.97 9.20 3.64
CA GLU A 53 9.10 8.67 4.38
C GLU A 53 9.49 7.30 3.87
N VAL A 54 10.79 7.05 3.77
CA VAL A 54 11.36 5.79 3.32
C VAL A 54 12.47 5.41 4.27
N THR A 55 12.45 4.19 4.76
CA THR A 55 13.51 3.62 5.57
C THR A 55 14.21 2.51 4.79
N ILE A 56 15.53 2.61 4.68
CA ILE A 56 16.42 1.63 4.06
C ILE A 56 17.66 1.49 4.94
N ASP A 57 18.06 0.25 5.24
CA ASP A 57 19.22 -0.05 6.09
C ASP A 57 19.21 0.70 7.45
N GLY A 58 18.03 0.88 8.03
CA GLY A 58 17.84 1.61 9.30
C GLY A 58 17.93 3.13 9.21
N LEU A 59 18.12 3.69 8.02
CA LEU A 59 18.15 5.13 7.76
C LEU A 59 16.83 5.59 7.15
N THR A 60 16.21 6.60 7.77
CA THR A 60 14.94 7.18 7.31
C THR A 60 15.18 8.49 6.57
N PHE A 61 14.64 8.58 5.36
CA PHE A 61 14.67 9.76 4.51
C PHE A 61 13.24 10.26 4.30
N THR A 62 13.07 11.59 4.30
CA THR A 62 11.74 12.21 4.22
C THR A 62 11.68 13.17 3.04
N ASN A 63 10.56 13.17 2.30
CA ASN A 63 10.24 14.20 1.33
C ASN A 63 8.84 14.75 1.60
N THR A 64 8.74 16.06 1.84
CA THR A 64 7.46 16.73 2.11
C THR A 64 7.15 17.73 1.01
N THR A 65 6.21 17.38 0.12
CA THR A 65 5.76 18.24 -0.98
C THR A 65 4.25 18.09 -1.19
N GLY A 66 3.64 19.07 -1.87
CA GLY A 66 2.21 19.01 -2.20
C GLY A 66 1.84 17.89 -3.16
N GLU A 67 2.80 17.33 -3.89
CA GLU A 67 2.59 16.24 -4.86
C GLU A 67 2.13 14.94 -4.18
N TRP A 68 2.53 14.73 -2.91
CA TRP A 68 2.19 13.52 -2.18
C TRP A 68 0.71 13.45 -1.76
N ASN A 69 -0.03 14.56 -1.81
CA ASN A 69 -1.48 14.55 -1.58
C ASN A 69 -2.19 13.63 -2.60
N ASN A 70 -1.85 13.77 -3.88
CA ASN A 70 -2.40 12.93 -4.94
C ASN A 70 -1.89 11.49 -4.81
N ALA A 71 -0.62 11.32 -4.46
CA ALA A 71 -0.01 10.01 -4.26
C ALA A 71 -0.71 9.20 -3.15
N LEU A 72 -1.04 9.85 -2.02
CA LEU A 72 -1.79 9.23 -0.92
C LEU A 72 -3.16 8.74 -1.38
N ILE A 73 -3.89 9.53 -2.16
CA ILE A 73 -5.20 9.16 -2.68
C ILE A 73 -5.09 7.99 -3.67
N MET A 74 -4.15 8.06 -4.62
CA MET A 74 -3.94 7.01 -5.62
C MET A 74 -3.58 5.67 -4.99
N LEU A 75 -2.62 5.67 -4.06
CA LEU A 75 -2.20 4.46 -3.38
C LEU A 75 -3.31 3.92 -2.47
N GLY A 76 -4.05 4.79 -1.79
CA GLY A 76 -5.20 4.40 -0.97
C GLY A 76 -6.29 3.70 -1.78
N ASN A 77 -6.62 4.21 -2.97
CA ASN A 77 -7.57 3.56 -3.89
C ASN A 77 -7.04 2.20 -4.39
N THR A 78 -5.74 2.11 -4.64
CA THR A 78 -5.08 0.87 -5.06
C THR A 78 -5.19 -0.22 -3.99
N ILE A 79 -4.96 0.14 -2.72
CA ILE A 79 -5.10 -0.78 -1.57
C ILE A 79 -6.53 -1.30 -1.47
N LYS A 80 -7.53 -0.40 -1.47
CA LYS A 80 -8.95 -0.78 -1.42
C LYS A 80 -9.36 -1.72 -2.56
N LYS A 81 -8.81 -1.51 -3.76
CA LYS A 81 -9.05 -2.41 -4.90
C LYS A 81 -8.46 -3.80 -4.65
N ILE A 82 -7.23 -3.88 -4.13
CA ILE A 82 -6.58 -5.16 -3.79
C ILE A 82 -7.37 -5.90 -2.70
N GLU A 83 -7.80 -5.21 -1.65
CA GLU A 83 -8.59 -5.79 -0.57
C GLU A 83 -9.91 -6.37 -1.10
N LYS A 84 -10.62 -5.61 -1.93
CA LYS A 84 -11.86 -6.07 -2.57
C LYS A 84 -11.65 -7.30 -3.47
N GLU A 85 -10.56 -7.32 -4.24
CA GLU A 85 -10.19 -8.50 -5.05
C GLU A 85 -9.97 -9.73 -4.16
N GLN A 86 -9.26 -9.58 -3.04
CA GLN A 86 -9.02 -10.68 -2.09
C GLN A 86 -10.31 -11.14 -1.40
N GLU A 87 -11.19 -10.22 -1.01
CA GLU A 87 -12.48 -10.55 -0.40
C GLU A 87 -13.36 -11.35 -1.37
N ASN A 88 -13.46 -10.91 -2.63
CA ASN A 88 -14.20 -11.64 -3.67
C ASN A 88 -13.68 -13.07 -3.84
N LEU A 89 -12.36 -13.27 -3.89
CA LEU A 89 -11.76 -14.60 -3.97
C LEU A 89 -12.10 -15.48 -2.76
N LYS A 90 -12.11 -14.91 -1.55
CA LYS A 90 -12.52 -15.64 -0.34
C LYS A 90 -13.99 -16.05 -0.40
N ILE A 91 -14.86 -15.18 -0.91
CA ILE A 91 -16.30 -15.46 -1.10
C ILE A 91 -16.48 -16.60 -2.10
N GLU A 92 -15.82 -16.54 -3.25
CA GLU A 92 -15.87 -17.61 -4.27
C GLU A 92 -15.43 -18.97 -3.69
N GLN A 93 -14.29 -18.99 -2.97
CA GLN A 93 -13.81 -20.21 -2.31
C GLN A 93 -14.78 -20.74 -1.25
N ALA A 94 -15.45 -19.86 -0.51
CA ALA A 94 -16.44 -20.27 0.49
C ALA A 94 -17.69 -20.87 -0.17
N ILE A 95 -18.16 -20.28 -1.27
CA ILE A 95 -19.29 -20.79 -2.05
C ILE A 95 -18.97 -22.17 -2.63
N ASP A 96 -17.78 -22.37 -3.17
CA ASP A 96 -17.37 -23.67 -3.72
C ASP A 96 -17.29 -24.76 -2.65
N LYS A 97 -16.78 -24.43 -1.46
CA LYS A 97 -16.78 -25.35 -0.30
C LYS A 97 -18.20 -25.71 0.12
N LEU A 98 -19.11 -24.74 0.18
CA LEU A 98 -20.52 -24.97 0.52
C LEU A 98 -21.19 -25.91 -0.50
N ARG A 99 -20.99 -25.66 -1.81
CA ARG A 99 -21.52 -26.51 -2.88
C ARG A 99 -21.02 -27.94 -2.75
N LYS A 100 -19.73 -28.13 -2.49
CA LYS A 100 -19.14 -29.45 -2.29
C LYS A 100 -19.77 -30.18 -1.11
N TYR A 101 -19.88 -29.50 0.03
CA TYR A 101 -20.51 -30.06 1.23
C TYR A 101 -21.96 -30.52 0.96
N LEU A 102 -22.77 -29.68 0.30
CA LEU A 102 -24.16 -30.00 -0.03
C LEU A 102 -24.30 -31.14 -1.05
N SER A 103 -23.26 -31.42 -1.84
CA SER A 103 -23.26 -32.53 -2.81
C SER A 103 -22.82 -33.87 -2.22
N GLU A 104 -22.25 -33.89 -1.01
CA GLU A 104 -21.76 -35.11 -0.34
C GLU A 104 -22.86 -35.88 0.43
N GLU A 105 -24.08 -35.33 0.55
CA GLU A 105 -25.25 -35.96 1.20
C GLU A 105 -26.25 -36.64 0.23
N ASN A 106 -25.87 -36.90 -1.03
CA ASN A 106 -26.67 -37.69 -1.99
C ASN A 106 -25.96 -38.98 -2.42
#